data_AF-A0A2N1M871-F1
#
_entry.id   AF-A0A2N1M871-F1
#
_cell.length_a   1.000
_cell.length_b   1.000
_cell.length_c   1.000
_cell.angle_alpha   90.00
_cell.angle_beta   90.00
_cell.angle_gamma   90.00
#
_symmetry.space_group_name_H-M   'P 1'
#
loop_
_entity.id
_entity.type
_entity.pdbx_description
1 polymer ?
#
loop_
_entity_poly.entity_id
_entity_poly.type
_entity_poly.pdbx_seq_one_letter_code
_entity_poly.pdbx_strand_id
1 'polypeptide(L)'
;MSHIICDLVNSTQRNPKIIVHGYLLVKDKNRGEKYYWCCEDRKKKNCKGRAVTILENEEHVLVKSTDHNHAPEASRVDVVKTLNEIKDTAASQTRVKPAQIIQDSIVNMPQASYSYMPNKEALRRQISR
;
A
#
# COMPACT_ATOMS: atom_id res chain seq x y z
N MET A 1 20.00 -13.90 9.51
CA MET A 1 19.19 -12.77 10.00
C MET A 1 17.89 -12.79 9.21
N SER A 2 16.74 -12.65 9.84
CA SER A 2 15.45 -12.65 9.14
C SER A 2 15.30 -11.35 8.35
N HIS A 3 15.37 -11.44 7.02
CA HIS A 3 15.07 -10.32 6.13
C HIS A 3 13.55 -10.15 6.06
N ILE A 4 13.02 -9.02 6.54
CA ILE A 4 11.60 -8.71 6.40
C ILE A 4 11.45 -7.91 5.12
N ILE A 5 10.81 -8.51 4.12
CA ILE A 5 10.45 -7.84 2.87
C ILE A 5 9.16 -7.06 3.12
N CYS A 6 9.14 -5.79 2.70
CA CYS A 6 8.03 -4.89 2.90
C CYS A 6 7.22 -4.70 1.61
N ASP A 7 5.91 -4.84 1.70
CA ASP A 7 5.00 -4.68 0.55
C ASP A 7 4.95 -3.22 0.09
N LEU A 8 5.37 -2.97 -1.16
CA LEU A 8 5.18 -1.69 -1.82
C LEU A 8 3.76 -1.60 -2.37
N VAL A 9 3.05 -0.50 -2.06
CA VAL A 9 1.67 -0.26 -2.48
C VAL A 9 1.50 1.13 -3.05
N ASN A 10 0.51 1.30 -3.94
CA ASN A 10 0.25 2.53 -4.69
C ASN A 10 1.42 2.94 -5.61
N SER A 11 1.53 2.22 -6.74
CA SER A 11 2.48 2.48 -7.82
C SER A 11 2.08 3.64 -8.75
N THR A 12 1.69 4.81 -8.20
CA THR A 12 1.88 6.04 -8.97
C THR A 12 3.24 6.58 -8.53
N GLN A 13 4.23 6.56 -9.44
CA GLN A 13 5.63 6.90 -9.16
C GLN A 13 5.84 8.20 -8.36
N ARG A 14 4.83 9.09 -8.36
CA ARG A 14 4.86 10.35 -7.62
C ARG A 14 4.80 10.19 -6.09
N ASN A 15 4.19 9.14 -5.53
CA ASN A 15 4.05 8.97 -4.07
C ASN A 15 3.99 7.49 -3.64
N PRO A 16 5.10 6.74 -3.75
CA PRO A 16 5.12 5.34 -3.33
C PRO A 16 4.86 5.21 -1.82
N LYS A 17 4.15 4.14 -1.47
CA LYS A 17 3.86 3.77 -0.09
C LYS A 17 4.35 2.36 0.19
N ILE A 18 4.61 2.09 1.45
CA ILE A 18 5.08 0.79 1.92
C ILE A 18 4.32 0.39 3.18
N ILE A 19 4.11 -0.91 3.35
CA ILE A 19 3.49 -1.47 4.54
C ILE A 19 4.57 -2.06 5.43
N VAL A 20 4.67 -1.57 6.66
CA VAL A 20 5.64 -2.01 7.67
C VAL A 20 4.89 -2.30 8.96
N HIS A 21 4.88 -3.56 9.40
CA HIS A 21 4.20 -4.01 10.62
C HIS A 21 2.74 -3.52 10.75
N GLY A 22 1.99 -3.51 9.64
CA GLY A 22 0.59 -3.04 9.60
C GLY A 22 0.41 -1.52 9.53
N TYR A 23 1.48 -0.75 9.46
CA TYR A 23 1.42 0.69 9.22
C TYR A 23 1.69 1.02 7.76
N LEU A 24 0.94 1.98 7.22
CA LEU A 24 1.25 2.60 5.93
C LEU A 24 2.22 3.75 6.12
N LEU A 25 3.33 3.68 5.38
CA LEU A 25 4.32 4.74 5.33
C LEU A 25 4.45 5.27 3.91
N VAL A 26 4.66 6.57 3.79
CA VAL A 26 4.93 7.29 2.54
C VAL A 26 6.44 7.53 2.40
N LYS A 27 6.94 7.51 1.17
CA LYS A 27 8.35 7.84 0.91
C LYS A 27 8.64 9.28 1.33
N ASP A 28 9.66 9.45 2.18
CA ASP A 28 10.19 10.76 2.57
C ASP A 28 11.33 11.16 1.62
N LYS A 29 12.35 10.29 1.49
CA LYS A 29 13.52 10.50 0.63
C LYS A 29 14.28 9.20 0.40
N ASN A 30 15.23 9.19 -0.53
CA ASN A 30 16.17 8.10 -0.72
C ASN A 30 17.61 8.63 -0.80
N ARG A 31 18.59 7.78 -0.43
CA ARG A 31 20.02 8.03 -0.56
C ARG A 31 20.68 6.73 -1.03
N GLY A 32 21.05 6.67 -2.31
CA GLY A 32 21.44 5.41 -2.96
C GLY A 32 20.32 4.38 -2.84
N GLU A 33 20.66 3.18 -2.37
CA GLU A 33 19.73 2.06 -2.15
C GLU A 33 18.91 2.18 -0.86
N LYS A 34 19.24 3.13 0.03
CA LYS A 34 18.49 3.35 1.27
C LYS A 34 17.30 4.27 1.06
N TYR A 35 16.11 3.78 1.42
CA TYR A 35 14.86 4.51 1.36
C TYR A 35 14.39 4.85 2.76
N TYR A 36 13.96 6.09 2.96
CA TYR A 36 13.44 6.61 4.21
C TYR A 36 11.95 6.84 4.05
N TRP A 37 11.21 6.35 5.01
CA TRP A 37 9.75 6.34 5.00
C TRP A 37 9.23 7.02 6.27
N CYS A 38 8.11 7.72 6.16
CA CYS A 38 7.41 8.30 7.30
C CYS A 38 5.94 7.89 7.32
N CYS A 39 5.35 7.79 8.50
CA CYS A 39 3.96 7.40 8.65
C CYS A 39 3.00 8.27 7.82
N GLU A 40 2.04 7.65 7.14
CA GLU A 40 0.97 8.36 6.39
C GLU A 40 0.22 9.35 7.32
N ASP A 41 0.01 8.96 8.57
CA ASP A 41 -0.68 9.77 9.58
C ASP A 41 0.23 10.79 10.30
N ARG A 42 1.44 11.04 9.82
CA ARG A 42 2.39 11.99 10.45
C ARG A 42 1.76 13.35 10.73
N LYS A 43 1.00 13.91 9.79
CA LYS A 43 0.34 15.21 9.97
C LYS A 43 -0.98 15.10 10.74
N LYS A 44 -1.77 14.05 10.47
CA LYS A 44 -3.11 13.87 11.03
C LYS A 44 -3.09 13.48 12.52
N LYS A 45 -2.17 12.60 12.92
CA LYS A 45 -2.04 12.06 14.28
C LYS A 45 -0.76 12.55 15.00
N ASN A 46 -0.06 13.54 14.42
CA ASN A 46 1.27 13.98 14.87
C ASN A 46 2.26 12.81 15.04
N CYS A 47 2.13 11.77 14.22
CA CYS A 47 2.88 10.53 14.36
C CYS A 47 4.34 10.71 13.90
N LYS A 48 5.28 10.18 14.69
CA LYS A 48 6.72 10.23 14.39
C LYS A 48 7.28 8.90 13.87
N GLY A 49 6.41 7.92 13.63
CA GLY A 49 6.79 6.61 13.09
C GLY A 49 7.52 6.73 11.74
N ARG A 50 8.63 6.01 11.62
CA ARG A 50 9.52 5.99 10.45
C ARG A 50 9.99 4.57 10.18
N ALA A 51 10.37 4.33 8.93
CA ALA A 51 11.10 3.13 8.56
C ALA A 51 12.25 3.47 7.61
N VAL A 52 13.23 2.58 7.59
CA VAL A 52 14.34 2.58 6.64
C VAL A 52 14.35 1.21 5.97
N THR A 53 14.36 1.21 4.64
CA THR A 53 14.55 0.00 3.84
C THR A 53 15.79 0.13 2.97
N ILE A 54 16.37 -1.00 2.59
CA ILE A 54 17.34 -1.09 1.49
C ILE A 54 16.61 -1.74 0.31
N LEU A 55 16.83 -1.21 -0.89
CA LEU A 55 16.33 -1.82 -2.12
C LEU A 55 17.35 -2.87 -2.59
N GLU A 56 16.99 -4.15 -2.51
CA GLU A 56 17.81 -5.28 -2.93
C GLU A 56 16.99 -6.13 -3.91
N ASN A 57 17.51 -6.44 -5.10
CA ASN A 57 16.80 -7.24 -6.11
C ASN A 57 15.36 -6.74 -6.40
N GLU A 58 15.18 -5.42 -6.49
CA GLU A 58 13.87 -4.76 -6.69
C GLU A 58 12.89 -4.89 -5.50
N GLU A 59 13.32 -5.48 -4.38
CA GLU A 59 12.53 -5.64 -3.17
C GLU A 59 13.01 -4.69 -2.06
N HIS A 60 12.07 -4.18 -1.26
CA HIS A 60 12.41 -3.34 -0.11
C HIS A 60 12.58 -4.18 1.15
N VAL A 61 13.83 -4.36 1.57
CA VAL A 61 14.21 -5.07 2.79
C VAL A 61 14.22 -4.11 3.99
N LEU A 62 13.47 -4.42 5.03
CA LEU A 62 13.40 -3.61 6.26
C LEU A 62 14.73 -3.64 7.02
N VAL A 63 15.28 -2.45 7.26
CA VAL A 63 16.48 -2.27 8.10
C VAL A 63 16.11 -1.79 9.50
N LYS A 64 15.17 -0.84 9.56
CA LYS A 64 14.77 -0.22 10.83
C LYS A 64 13.33 0.26 10.76
N SER A 65 12.60 0.12 11.84
CA SER A 65 11.33 0.76 12.10
C SER A 65 11.37 1.47 13.46
N THR A 66 10.50 2.44 13.67
CA THR A 66 10.32 3.10 14.98
C THR A 66 8.86 3.04 15.39
N ASP A 67 8.60 3.14 16.68
CA ASP A 67 7.24 3.08 17.21
C ASP A 67 6.34 4.20 16.69
N HIS A 68 5.05 3.87 16.68
CA HIS A 68 3.96 4.76 16.33
C HIS A 68 3.18 5.13 17.59
N ASN A 69 2.59 6.33 17.61
CA ASN A 69 1.76 6.81 18.72
C ASN A 69 0.26 6.48 18.51
N HIS A 70 -0.05 5.56 17.60
CA HIS A 70 -1.39 5.12 17.28
C HIS A 70 -1.34 3.65 16.89
N ALA A 71 -2.48 2.96 17.04
CA ALA A 71 -2.61 1.59 16.56
C ALA A 71 -2.55 1.53 15.01
N PRO A 72 -2.17 0.38 14.43
CA PRO A 72 -2.34 0.11 13.01
C PRO A 72 -3.82 0.21 12.61
N GLU A 73 -4.10 0.73 11.42
CA GLU A 73 -5.46 0.81 10.88
C GLU A 73 -5.64 -0.28 9.84
N ALA A 74 -6.05 -1.48 10.29
CA ALA A 74 -6.13 -2.68 9.45
C ALA A 74 -6.98 -2.47 8.19
N SER A 75 -8.15 -1.84 8.33
CA SER A 75 -9.04 -1.55 7.20
C SER A 75 -8.37 -0.68 6.13
N ARG A 76 -7.53 0.28 6.54
CA ARG A 76 -6.81 1.15 5.63
C ARG A 76 -5.74 0.38 4.85
N VAL A 77 -5.03 -0.53 5.51
CA VAL A 77 -4.05 -1.42 4.86
C VAL A 77 -4.74 -2.31 3.84
N ASP A 78 -5.82 -2.98 4.23
CA ASP A 78 -6.58 -3.88 3.36
C ASP A 78 -7.07 -3.13 2.12
N VAL A 79 -7.71 -1.96 2.29
CA VAL A 79 -8.19 -1.13 1.17
C VAL A 79 -7.04 -0.80 0.22
N VAL A 80 -5.89 -0.39 0.74
CA VAL A 80 -4.76 -0.03 -0.10
C VAL A 80 -4.17 -1.25 -0.83
N LYS A 81 -4.08 -2.41 -0.18
CA LYS A 81 -3.65 -3.67 -0.82
C LYS A 81 -4.60 -4.07 -1.95
N THR A 82 -5.90 -4.14 -1.67
CA THR A 82 -6.92 -4.51 -2.66
C THR A 82 -6.94 -3.54 -3.83
N LEU A 83 -6.78 -2.23 -3.59
CA LEU A 83 -6.67 -1.25 -4.69
C LEU A 83 -5.43 -1.46 -5.56
N ASN A 84 -4.32 -1.91 -4.98
CA ASN A 84 -3.11 -2.22 -5.73
C ASN A 84 -3.30 -3.48 -6.58
N GLU A 85 -3.86 -4.54 -6.00
CA GLU A 85 -4.18 -5.79 -6.69
C GLU A 85 -5.14 -5.57 -7.87
N ILE A 86 -6.18 -4.73 -7.68
CA ILE A 86 -7.11 -4.35 -8.76
C ILE A 86 -6.35 -3.74 -9.94
N LYS A 87 -5.38 -2.85 -9.66
CA LYS A 87 -4.59 -2.17 -10.70
C LYS A 87 -3.61 -3.12 -11.37
N ASP A 88 -2.92 -3.95 -10.61
CA ASP A 88 -1.95 -4.92 -11.12
C ASP A 88 -2.65 -5.98 -11.98
N THR A 89 -3.83 -6.44 -11.56
CA THR A 89 -4.70 -7.33 -12.34
C THR A 89 -5.20 -6.64 -13.60
N ALA A 90 -5.66 -5.40 -13.51
CA ALA A 90 -6.10 -4.65 -14.70
C ALA A 90 -4.96 -4.38 -15.69
N ALA A 91 -3.72 -4.21 -15.22
CA ALA A 91 -2.55 -4.03 -16.06
C ALA A 91 -2.13 -5.35 -16.76
N SER A 92 -2.06 -6.45 -16.00
CA SER A 92 -1.60 -7.76 -16.49
C SER A 92 -2.65 -8.51 -17.30
N GLN A 93 -3.93 -8.43 -16.92
CA GLN A 93 -5.03 -9.19 -17.53
C GLN A 93 -5.92 -8.30 -18.40
N THR A 94 -5.39 -7.90 -19.55
CA THR A 94 -6.02 -6.93 -20.46
C THR A 94 -7.40 -7.31 -21.00
N ARG A 95 -7.74 -8.61 -20.96
CA ARG A 95 -8.98 -9.19 -21.52
C ARG A 95 -10.12 -9.26 -20.51
N VAL A 96 -9.85 -9.11 -19.22
CA VAL A 96 -10.87 -9.18 -18.16
C VAL A 96 -11.57 -7.84 -18.06
N LYS A 97 -12.91 -7.85 -17.97
CA LYS A 97 -13.68 -6.61 -17.86
C LYS A 97 -13.38 -5.94 -16.51
N PRO A 98 -13.18 -4.60 -16.46
CA PRO A 98 -12.97 -3.86 -15.21
C PRO A 98 -13.98 -4.17 -14.10
N ALA A 99 -15.24 -4.39 -14.46
CA ALA A 99 -16.30 -4.73 -13.50
C ALA A 99 -16.06 -6.09 -12.82
N GLN A 100 -15.54 -7.08 -13.54
CA GLN A 100 -15.22 -8.41 -12.98
C GLN A 100 -14.02 -8.31 -12.03
N ILE A 101 -12.96 -7.61 -12.44
CA ILE A 101 -11.78 -7.37 -11.58
C ILE A 101 -12.18 -6.74 -10.25
N ILE A 102 -13.04 -5.71 -10.31
CA ILE A 102 -13.55 -5.03 -9.10
C ILE A 102 -14.38 -5.99 -8.25
N GLN A 103 -15.25 -6.79 -8.86
CA GLN A 103 -16.11 -7.73 -8.14
C GLN A 103 -15.29 -8.81 -7.41
N ASP A 104 -14.35 -9.44 -8.12
CA ASP A 104 -13.51 -10.51 -7.56
C ASP A 104 -12.67 -10.00 -6.40
N SER A 105 -12.14 -8.77 -6.52
CA SER A 105 -11.34 -8.13 -5.47
C SER A 105 -12.18 -7.79 -4.23
N ILE A 106 -13.44 -7.37 -4.40
CA ILE A 106 -14.35 -7.10 -3.26
C ILE A 106 -14.69 -8.41 -2.53
N VAL A 107 -14.95 -9.50 -3.26
CA VAL A 107 -15.30 -10.79 -2.66
C VAL A 107 -14.16 -11.34 -1.80
N ASN A 108 -12.91 -11.11 -2.21
CA ASN A 108 -11.72 -11.61 -1.50
C ASN A 108 -11.23 -10.71 -0.34
N MET A 109 -11.83 -9.53 -0.16
CA MET A 109 -11.45 -8.59 0.89
C MET A 109 -12.15 -8.91 2.24
N PRO A 110 -11.51 -8.65 3.40
CA PRO A 110 -12.17 -8.79 4.70
C PRO A 110 -13.43 -7.92 4.82
N GLN A 111 -14.52 -8.50 5.35
CA GLN A 111 -15.82 -7.82 5.45
C GLN A 111 -15.78 -6.51 6.26
N ALA A 112 -14.94 -6.46 7.30
CA ALA A 112 -14.74 -5.26 8.12
C ALA A 112 -14.20 -4.05 7.32
N SER A 113 -13.59 -4.31 6.16
CA SER A 113 -12.95 -3.30 5.32
C SER A 113 -13.87 -2.80 4.19
N TYR A 114 -15.04 -3.43 3.97
CA TYR A 114 -15.97 -3.08 2.90
C TYR A 114 -16.49 -1.64 2.98
N SER A 115 -16.79 -1.13 4.18
CA SER A 115 -17.29 0.24 4.37
C SER A 115 -16.27 1.33 4.02
N TYR A 116 -14.98 0.97 3.93
CA TYR A 116 -13.89 1.89 3.60
C TYR A 116 -13.49 1.85 2.13
N MET A 117 -14.08 0.94 1.35
CA MET A 117 -13.79 0.84 -0.08
C MET A 117 -14.38 2.02 -0.86
N PRO A 118 -13.63 2.59 -1.82
CA PRO A 118 -14.19 3.54 -2.77
C PRO A 118 -15.37 2.93 -3.54
N ASN A 119 -16.31 3.77 -3.98
CA ASN A 119 -17.46 3.28 -4.74
C ASN A 119 -17.04 2.65 -6.09
N LYS A 120 -17.90 1.76 -6.62
CA LYS A 120 -17.61 0.98 -7.84
C LYS A 120 -17.27 1.86 -9.05
N GLU A 121 -17.92 3.00 -9.20
CA GLU A 121 -17.66 3.93 -10.31
C GLU A 121 -16.29 4.61 -10.20
N ALA A 122 -15.87 4.99 -8.99
CA ALA A 122 -14.53 5.53 -8.74
C ALA A 122 -13.44 4.49 -9.01
N LEU A 123 -13.67 3.24 -8.62
CA LEU A 123 -12.77 2.12 -8.95
C LEU A 123 -12.69 1.92 -10.47
N ARG A 124 -13.85 1.86 -11.14
CA ARG A 124 -13.93 1.67 -12.59
C ARG A 124 -13.15 2.75 -13.34
N ARG A 125 -13.27 4.03 -12.94
CA ARG A 125 -12.50 5.14 -13.51
C ARG A 125 -10.98 5.00 -13.35
N GLN A 126 -10.50 4.29 -12.34
CA GLN A 126 -9.05 4.11 -12.11
C GLN A 126 -8.43 3.03 -12.99
N ILE A 127 -9.24 2.11 -13.53
CA ILE A 127 -8.78 0.96 -14.31
C ILE A 127 -9.41 0.85 -15.70
N SER A 128 -10.39 1.71 -16.01
CA SER A 128 -10.97 1.81 -17.34
C SER A 128 -9.92 2.31 -18.32
N ARG A 129 -9.74 1.55 -19.39
CA ARG A 129 -8.87 1.87 -20.52
C ARG A 129 -9.60 2.75 -21.52
#